data_AF-A0A813BAS4-F1
#
_entry.id   AF-A0A813BAS4-F1
#
_cell.length_a   1.000
_cell.length_b   1.000
_cell.length_c   1.000
_cell.angle_alpha   90.00
_cell.angle_beta   90.00
_cell.angle_gamma   90.00
#
_symmetry.space_group_name_H-M   'P 1'
#
loop_
_entity.id
_entity.type
_entity.pdbx_description
1 polymer ?
#
loop_
_entity_poly.entity_id
_entity_poly.type
_entity_poly.pdbx_seq_one_letter_code
_entity_poly.pdbx_strand_id
1 'polypeptide(L)'
;MIFMGDFFQLPPPEGGFIADVPHSLKSATGVDKSPDPLVEAGRDLFWRGAVQGVTELTETRRCSDEWWNEVVEQLRQGRLSEENHKYLHGIPVEGCTLSEAAVVIVANNDARYQINKDKARAYSKESGAPLRWSVAKDVAEAKALQAEDCSKEAKRKWLQYHDRHTGDLCGLLPLAIGMPVALTDHVDRSDKFLLRGRCGHVHSWVWPENEQQPEVVYVKFPDVTWQLPGTPEPGIYPLRPVTEAWFLDRGRENPVLKVKRKQLQLTPAFAITAHSSQGKTLDATLLDLNVDKNVHQTLGTVAASRVRSREDVLILRPFPLWLFQRGAPEGPDLLLKTLRKEPVDWKAWRESKNPFAACGSCGHVKDFANFSYAEWGKVRANRAAKCLHCEKGGKTTGKRKISRDAEIFTKHACDICGCSKMAAAFPVAQLRQEGPNVKKVCTQCARNQRTLTCAMCGKTKPSDAFDATMCTLPPGCAACADCQQELHPKAKRLRG
;
A
#
# COMPACT_ATOMS: atom_id res chain seq x y z
N MET A 1 -28.22 8.24 8.33
CA MET A 1 -27.13 7.25 8.11
C MET A 1 -25.92 7.75 8.86
N ILE A 2 -25.29 6.89 9.66
CA ILE A 2 -24.07 7.24 10.42
C ILE A 2 -22.93 6.42 9.82
N PHE A 3 -21.88 7.09 9.39
CA PHE A 3 -20.65 6.46 8.91
C PHE A 3 -19.59 6.56 10.00
N MET A 4 -18.89 5.46 10.26
CA MET A 4 -17.79 5.40 11.22
C MET A 4 -16.62 4.67 10.56
N GLY A 5 -15.43 5.24 10.63
CA GLY A 5 -14.24 4.67 9.99
C GLY A 5 -13.05 5.62 9.98
N ASP A 6 -11.99 5.20 9.31
CA ASP A 6 -10.74 5.96 9.15
C ASP A 6 -10.30 5.86 7.69
N PHE A 7 -10.26 6.99 6.98
CA PHE A 7 -9.87 7.06 5.56
C PHE A 7 -8.37 6.84 5.34
N PHE A 8 -7.56 6.74 6.39
CA PHE A 8 -6.16 6.34 6.29
C PHE A 8 -5.97 4.85 6.63
N GLN A 9 -7.00 4.03 6.46
CA GLN A 9 -6.88 2.57 6.42
C GLN A 9 -6.63 2.08 4.99
N LEU A 10 -6.41 0.78 4.82
CA LEU A 10 -6.18 0.21 3.50
C LEU A 10 -7.41 0.42 2.60
N PRO A 11 -7.20 0.73 1.31
CA PRO A 11 -8.30 0.81 0.36
C PRO A 11 -9.00 -0.56 0.25
N PRO A 12 -10.29 -0.57 -0.15
CA PRO A 12 -11.01 -1.82 -0.32
C PRO A 12 -10.28 -2.70 -1.35
N PRO A 13 -10.25 -4.03 -1.15
CA PRO A 13 -9.56 -4.95 -2.04
C PRO A 13 -10.21 -5.04 -3.44
N GLU A 14 -11.50 -4.72 -3.53
CA GLU A 14 -12.30 -4.67 -4.75
C GLU A 14 -13.15 -3.40 -4.78
N GLY A 15 -13.51 -2.91 -5.96
CA GLY A 15 -14.23 -1.65 -6.15
C GLY A 15 -13.32 -0.42 -6.03
N GLY A 16 -13.94 0.74 -5.80
CA GLY A 16 -13.24 2.01 -5.70
C GLY A 16 -13.11 2.52 -4.28
N PHE A 17 -11.94 3.06 -3.95
CA PHE A 17 -11.74 3.73 -2.67
C PHE A 17 -12.50 5.06 -2.64
N ILE A 18 -13.40 5.23 -1.67
CA ILE A 18 -14.27 6.42 -1.58
C ILE A 18 -13.49 7.71 -1.32
N ALA A 19 -12.35 7.61 -0.64
CA ALA A 19 -11.48 8.73 -0.35
C ALA A 19 -10.56 9.11 -1.51
N ASP A 20 -10.56 8.40 -2.63
CA ASP A 20 -9.89 8.89 -3.82
C ASP A 20 -10.62 10.11 -4.38
N VAL A 21 -9.84 11.12 -4.80
CA VAL A 21 -10.39 12.33 -5.43
C VAL A 21 -11.22 11.95 -6.68
N PRO A 22 -12.51 12.33 -6.75
CA PRO A 22 -13.36 12.07 -7.91
C PRO A 22 -12.77 12.60 -9.22
N HIS A 23 -13.05 11.90 -10.32
CA HIS A 23 -12.58 12.29 -11.64
C HIS A 23 -13.13 13.68 -12.06
N SER A 24 -14.37 13.98 -11.67
CA SER A 24 -15.02 15.27 -11.87
C SER A 24 -14.26 16.45 -11.22
N LEU A 25 -13.52 16.18 -10.14
CA LEU A 25 -12.68 17.17 -9.46
C LEU A 25 -11.26 17.21 -10.02
N LYS A 26 -10.80 16.11 -10.65
CA LYS A 26 -9.48 16.02 -11.31
C LYS A 26 -9.43 16.74 -12.65
N SER A 27 -10.43 16.55 -13.52
CA SER A 27 -10.44 17.08 -14.87
C SER A 27 -11.17 18.43 -14.94
N ALA A 28 -10.50 19.46 -15.45
CA ALA A 28 -11.13 20.76 -15.73
C ALA A 28 -12.01 20.74 -17.00
N THR A 29 -11.83 19.73 -17.88
CA THR A 29 -12.46 19.67 -19.21
C THR A 29 -13.45 18.51 -19.38
N GLY A 30 -13.54 17.59 -18.41
CA GLY A 30 -14.51 16.48 -18.43
C GLY A 30 -14.27 15.39 -19.48
N VAL A 31 -13.15 15.44 -20.24
CA VAL A 31 -12.95 14.60 -21.44
C VAL A 31 -12.40 13.19 -21.15
N ASP A 32 -11.80 12.95 -19.99
CA ASP A 32 -11.30 11.62 -19.65
C ASP A 32 -12.46 10.77 -19.07
N LYS A 33 -12.77 9.64 -19.72
CA LYS A 33 -13.79 8.71 -19.25
C LYS A 33 -13.30 8.03 -17.98
N SER A 34 -14.17 7.96 -16.97
CA SER A 34 -13.88 7.15 -15.78
C SER A 34 -13.81 5.67 -16.15
N PRO A 35 -12.90 4.90 -15.52
CA PRO A 35 -12.79 3.47 -15.76
C PRO A 35 -14.00 2.70 -15.21
N ASP A 36 -14.70 3.24 -14.20
CA ASP A 36 -15.90 2.65 -13.58
C ASP A 36 -16.92 3.75 -13.23
N PRO A 37 -18.04 3.88 -13.98
CA PRO A 37 -19.05 4.91 -13.74
C PRO A 37 -19.77 4.79 -12.39
N LEU A 38 -19.97 3.57 -11.87
CA LEU A 38 -20.71 3.34 -10.64
C LEU A 38 -19.88 3.77 -9.43
N VAL A 39 -18.60 3.39 -9.44
CA VAL A 39 -17.63 3.84 -8.44
C VAL A 39 -17.53 5.37 -8.41
N GLU A 40 -17.43 6.01 -9.58
CA GLU A 40 -17.36 7.47 -9.65
C GLU A 40 -18.65 8.15 -9.18
N ALA A 41 -19.82 7.61 -9.52
CA ALA A 41 -21.09 8.14 -9.01
C ALA A 41 -21.15 8.08 -7.48
N GLY A 42 -20.69 6.97 -6.87
CA GLY A 42 -20.60 6.84 -5.41
C GLY A 42 -19.63 7.84 -4.78
N ARG A 43 -18.46 8.04 -5.40
CA ARG A 43 -17.49 9.07 -4.97
C ARG A 43 -18.07 10.47 -5.07
N ASP A 44 -18.63 10.83 -6.22
CA ASP A 44 -19.24 12.14 -6.44
C ASP A 44 -20.35 12.42 -5.40
N LEU A 45 -21.21 11.45 -5.14
CA LEU A 45 -22.26 11.56 -4.12
C LEU A 45 -21.68 11.87 -2.74
N PHE A 46 -20.66 11.10 -2.32
CA PHE A 46 -20.06 11.25 -1.00
C PHE A 46 -19.31 12.59 -0.84
N TRP A 47 -18.58 13.01 -1.87
CA TRP A 47 -17.80 14.25 -1.88
C TRP A 47 -18.65 15.52 -2.05
N ARG A 48 -19.83 15.44 -2.66
CA ARG A 48 -20.69 16.61 -2.99
C ARG A 48 -21.79 16.90 -1.96
N GLY A 49 -21.74 16.28 -0.79
CA GLY A 49 -22.58 16.67 0.34
C GLY A 49 -23.64 15.67 0.77
N ALA A 50 -23.50 14.38 0.45
CA ALA A 50 -24.34 13.34 1.07
C ALA A 50 -24.14 13.23 2.60
N VAL A 51 -23.08 13.84 3.15
CA VAL A 51 -22.75 13.86 4.57
C VAL A 51 -23.03 15.25 5.14
N GLN A 52 -23.87 15.32 6.17
CA GLN A 52 -24.30 16.59 6.78
C GLN A 52 -23.20 17.27 7.62
N GLY A 53 -22.29 16.47 8.19
CA GLY A 53 -21.16 16.91 9.00
C GLY A 53 -20.24 15.75 9.36
N VAL A 54 -19.05 16.09 9.85
CA VAL A 54 -18.02 15.13 10.28
C VAL A 54 -17.57 15.48 11.70
N THR A 55 -17.30 14.47 12.50
CA THR A 55 -16.70 14.61 13.84
C THR A 55 -15.50 13.68 13.91
N GLU A 56 -14.34 14.24 14.24
CA GLU A 56 -13.09 13.48 14.33
C GLU A 56 -12.67 13.28 15.78
N LEU A 57 -12.29 12.04 16.06
CA LEU A 57 -11.68 11.68 17.34
C LEU A 57 -10.17 11.91 17.21
N THR A 58 -9.63 12.81 18.02
CA THR A 58 -8.22 13.22 17.98
C THR A 58 -7.35 12.48 19.01
N GLU A 59 -7.98 11.84 20.00
CA GLU A 59 -7.28 11.14 21.06
C GLU A 59 -7.18 9.64 20.76
N THR A 60 -5.95 9.14 20.66
CA THR A 60 -5.69 7.70 20.49
C THR A 60 -5.67 7.01 21.85
N ARG A 61 -6.63 6.11 22.08
CA ARG A 61 -6.74 5.35 23.36
C ARG A 61 -6.14 3.93 23.30
N ARG A 62 -5.67 3.48 22.14
CA ARG A 62 -5.18 2.08 21.97
C ARG A 62 -3.79 1.89 22.58
N CYS A 63 -2.88 2.81 22.34
CA CYS A 63 -1.47 2.71 22.66
C CYS A 63 -1.10 3.85 23.61
N SER A 64 -0.57 3.52 24.79
CA SER A 64 -0.08 4.50 25.76
C SER A 64 1.40 4.84 25.58
N ASP A 65 2.09 4.15 24.68
CA ASP A 65 3.50 4.38 24.35
C ASP A 65 3.63 5.55 23.36
N GLU A 66 4.13 6.68 23.83
CA GLU A 66 4.27 7.92 23.04
C GLU A 66 5.16 7.75 21.81
N TRP A 67 6.28 7.04 21.94
CA TRP A 67 7.19 6.82 20.82
C TRP A 67 6.56 5.89 19.77
N TRP A 68 5.87 4.83 20.20
CA TRP A 68 5.22 3.95 19.25
C TRP A 68 4.09 4.67 18.50
N ASN A 69 3.34 5.53 19.18
CA ASN A 69 2.36 6.41 18.53
C ASN A 69 3.02 7.33 17.49
N GLU A 70 4.20 7.89 17.80
CA GLU A 70 4.98 8.68 16.84
C GLU A 70 5.36 7.87 15.60
N VAL A 71 5.87 6.64 15.78
CA VAL A 71 6.22 5.73 14.68
C VAL A 71 5.01 5.44 13.80
N VAL A 72 3.87 5.07 14.41
CA VAL A 72 2.61 4.79 13.69
C VAL A 72 2.14 6.01 12.91
N GLU A 73 2.26 7.21 13.47
CA GLU A 73 1.88 8.46 12.82
C GLU A 73 2.83 8.80 11.65
N GLN A 74 4.13 8.60 11.81
CA GLN A 74 5.08 8.79 10.71
C GLN A 74 4.83 7.81 9.56
N LEU A 75 4.48 6.55 9.86
CA LEU A 75 4.03 5.58 8.86
C LEU A 75 2.73 6.05 8.18
N ARG A 76 1.76 6.57 8.94
CA ARG A 76 0.48 7.09 8.44
C ARG A 76 0.69 8.23 7.45
N GLN A 77 1.57 9.15 7.82
CA GLN A 77 1.88 10.33 7.02
C GLN A 77 2.86 10.04 5.87
N GLY A 78 3.39 8.81 5.78
CA GLY A 78 4.38 8.43 4.78
C GLY A 78 5.64 9.30 4.88
N ARG A 79 6.10 9.58 6.10
CA ARG A 79 7.31 10.35 6.42
C ARG A 79 8.12 9.73 7.55
N LEU A 80 8.29 8.41 7.51
CA LEU A 80 9.15 7.69 8.47
C LEU A 80 10.54 8.33 8.51
N SER A 81 10.98 8.73 9.71
CA SER A 81 12.29 9.33 9.92
C SER A 81 13.40 8.29 9.82
N GLU A 82 14.62 8.74 9.47
CA GLU A 82 15.80 7.86 9.49
C GLU A 82 16.08 7.31 10.90
N GLU A 83 15.81 8.10 11.93
CA GLU A 83 15.99 7.70 13.33
C GLU A 83 15.07 6.54 13.71
N ASN A 84 13.75 6.71 13.54
CA ASN A 84 12.79 5.64 13.83
C ASN A 84 13.00 4.43 12.92
N HIS A 85 13.39 4.65 11.66
CA HIS A 85 13.78 3.55 10.77
C HIS A 85 14.95 2.74 11.33
N LYS A 86 16.02 3.38 11.81
CA LYS A 86 17.16 2.71 12.43
C LYS A 86 16.75 1.98 13.71
N TYR A 87 15.92 2.58 14.57
CA TYR A 87 15.42 1.92 15.77
C TYR A 87 14.56 0.69 15.45
N LEU A 88 13.70 0.76 14.44
CA LEU A 88 12.92 -0.39 13.97
C LEU A 88 13.77 -1.52 13.40
N HIS A 89 14.97 -1.21 12.92
CA HIS A 89 15.97 -2.18 12.47
C HIS A 89 16.91 -2.63 13.59
N GLY A 90 16.69 -2.16 14.82
CA GLY A 90 17.52 -2.41 15.99
C GLY A 90 17.98 -3.87 16.05
N ILE A 91 19.29 -4.04 16.28
CA ILE A 91 19.95 -5.35 16.38
C ILE A 91 19.14 -6.20 17.38
N PRO A 92 18.81 -7.47 17.05
CA PRO A 92 18.12 -8.36 17.98
C PRO A 92 18.84 -8.35 19.34
N VAL A 93 18.10 -8.03 20.41
CA VAL A 93 18.66 -8.05 21.77
C VAL A 93 18.70 -9.51 22.25
N GLU A 94 19.87 -9.99 22.67
CA GLU A 94 20.02 -11.33 23.21
C GLU A 94 19.13 -11.50 24.45
N GLY A 95 18.29 -12.53 24.47
CA GLY A 95 17.30 -12.76 25.53
C GLY A 95 15.90 -12.19 25.27
N CYS A 96 15.69 -11.38 24.22
CA CYS A 96 14.34 -11.03 23.78
C CYS A 96 13.69 -12.26 23.11
N THR A 97 12.83 -12.95 23.85
CA THR A 97 11.93 -13.97 23.30
C THR A 97 10.62 -13.33 22.89
N LEU A 98 10.23 -13.50 21.63
CA LEU A 98 8.86 -13.26 21.20
C LEU A 98 7.93 -14.12 22.06
N SER A 99 6.76 -13.57 22.41
CA SER A 99 5.68 -14.42 22.93
C SER A 99 5.39 -15.54 21.92
N GLU A 100 5.15 -16.75 22.41
CA GLU A 100 4.95 -17.94 21.58
C GLU A 100 3.77 -17.79 20.60
N ALA A 101 2.88 -16.82 20.84
CA ALA A 101 1.64 -16.59 20.08
C ALA A 101 1.69 -15.41 19.09
N ALA A 102 2.86 -14.78 18.86
CA ALA A 102 2.92 -13.59 18.01
C ALA A 102 2.48 -13.87 16.55
N VAL A 103 1.46 -13.13 16.08
CA VAL A 103 0.91 -13.27 14.73
C VAL A 103 1.75 -12.45 13.74
N VAL A 104 2.12 -13.06 12.62
CA VAL A 104 2.84 -12.35 11.54
C VAL A 104 1.86 -11.57 10.67
N ILE A 105 2.06 -10.27 10.50
CA ILE A 105 1.29 -9.45 9.56
C ILE A 105 2.11 -9.25 8.28
N VAL A 106 1.52 -9.63 7.15
CA VAL A 106 2.14 -9.55 5.82
C VAL A 106 1.26 -8.83 4.81
N ALA A 107 1.85 -8.44 3.67
CA ALA A 107 1.13 -7.71 2.62
C ALA A 107 0.27 -8.56 1.70
N ASN A 108 0.68 -9.80 1.40
CA ASN A 108 0.07 -10.61 0.36
C ASN A 108 -0.27 -12.02 0.85
N ASN A 109 -1.20 -12.67 0.12
CA ASN A 109 -1.70 -13.99 0.49
C ASN A 109 -0.68 -15.10 0.26
N ASP A 110 0.25 -14.93 -0.69
CA ASP A 110 1.34 -15.88 -0.94
C ASP A 110 2.26 -16.03 0.28
N ALA A 111 2.78 -14.90 0.78
CA ALA A 111 3.61 -14.86 1.98
C ALA A 111 2.85 -15.40 3.19
N ARG A 112 1.59 -14.98 3.37
CA ARG A 112 0.73 -15.48 4.45
C ARG A 112 0.62 -17.00 4.39
N TYR A 113 0.32 -17.55 3.21
CA TYR A 113 0.13 -18.98 3.01
C TYR A 113 1.40 -19.78 3.26
N GLN A 114 2.56 -19.29 2.78
CA GLN A 114 3.84 -19.95 2.98
C GLN A 114 4.28 -19.90 4.45
N ILE A 115 4.23 -18.74 5.09
CA ILE A 115 4.58 -18.57 6.52
C ILE A 115 3.70 -19.46 7.39
N ASN A 116 2.40 -19.55 7.11
CA ASN A 116 1.50 -20.43 7.84
C ASN A 116 1.88 -21.91 7.73
N LYS A 117 2.34 -22.37 6.55
CA LYS A 117 2.84 -23.74 6.38
C LYS A 117 4.14 -23.98 7.16
N ASP A 118 5.05 -23.04 7.13
CA ASP A 118 6.35 -23.17 7.79
C ASP A 118 6.21 -23.09 9.32
N LYS A 119 5.36 -22.19 9.82
CA LYS A 119 5.00 -22.11 11.25
C LYS A 119 4.24 -23.34 11.72
N ALA A 120 3.37 -23.94 10.90
CA ALA A 120 2.74 -25.22 11.26
C ALA A 120 3.77 -26.37 11.42
N ARG A 121 4.81 -26.39 10.59
CA ARG A 121 5.93 -27.35 10.74
C ARG A 121 6.74 -27.08 12.01
N ALA A 122 7.02 -25.81 12.30
CA ALA A 122 7.72 -25.42 13.53
C ALA A 122 6.92 -25.81 14.77
N TYR A 123 5.62 -25.46 14.81
CA TYR A 123 4.70 -25.80 15.88
C TYR A 123 4.67 -27.31 16.16
N SER A 124 4.60 -28.15 15.12
CA SER A 124 4.60 -29.61 15.29
C SER A 124 5.90 -30.12 15.92
N LYS A 125 7.06 -29.53 15.55
CA LYS A 125 8.35 -29.89 16.15
C LYS A 125 8.45 -29.46 17.60
N GLU A 126 7.97 -28.26 17.92
CA GLU A 126 8.05 -27.66 19.26
C GLU A 126 7.07 -28.32 20.24
N SER A 127 5.82 -28.54 19.81
CA SER A 127 4.77 -29.15 20.65
C SER A 127 4.84 -30.68 20.73
N GLY A 128 5.59 -31.33 19.82
CA GLY A 128 5.56 -32.79 19.64
C GLY A 128 4.26 -33.32 19.02
N ALA A 129 3.29 -32.45 18.69
CA ALA A 129 2.03 -32.86 18.09
C ALA A 129 2.24 -33.31 16.63
N PRO A 130 1.75 -34.49 16.22
CA PRO A 130 1.91 -34.97 14.84
C PRO A 130 1.26 -34.05 13.82
N LEU A 131 2.03 -33.57 12.85
CA LEU A 131 1.53 -32.80 11.72
C LEU A 131 0.94 -33.71 10.64
N ARG A 132 -0.34 -33.53 10.33
CA ARG A 132 -0.99 -34.16 9.18
C ARG A 132 -1.36 -33.11 8.13
N TRP A 133 -1.32 -33.51 6.86
CA TRP A 133 -1.66 -32.64 5.73
C TRP A 133 -2.96 -33.12 5.09
N SER A 134 -4.02 -32.31 5.19
CA SER A 134 -5.25 -32.55 4.45
C SER A 134 -5.08 -32.06 3.01
N VAL A 135 -5.12 -32.99 2.05
CA VAL A 135 -4.93 -32.69 0.63
C VAL A 135 -6.28 -32.39 -0.02
N ALA A 136 -6.43 -31.23 -0.64
CA ALA A 136 -7.67 -30.87 -1.30
C ALA A 136 -7.97 -31.78 -2.51
N LYS A 137 -9.25 -32.08 -2.73
CA LYS A 137 -9.70 -32.86 -3.90
C LYS A 137 -10.25 -31.91 -4.97
N ASP A 138 -9.56 -31.80 -6.11
CA ASP A 138 -9.92 -30.91 -7.23
C ASP A 138 -10.52 -31.66 -8.43
N VAL A 139 -11.69 -31.20 -8.88
CA VAL A 139 -12.42 -31.71 -10.05
C VAL A 139 -12.66 -30.55 -11.03
N ALA A 140 -11.98 -30.59 -12.18
CA ALA A 140 -12.18 -29.62 -13.26
C ALA A 140 -13.48 -29.94 -14.03
N GLU A 141 -14.26 -28.91 -14.38
CA GLU A 141 -15.46 -29.07 -15.20
C GLU A 141 -15.10 -29.22 -16.70
N ALA A 142 -16.06 -29.66 -17.52
CA ALA A 142 -15.83 -30.01 -18.92
C ALA A 142 -15.12 -28.91 -19.74
N LYS A 143 -15.50 -27.64 -19.55
CA LYS A 143 -14.86 -26.51 -20.25
C LYS A 143 -13.39 -26.33 -19.86
N ALA A 144 -13.06 -26.49 -18.57
CA ALA A 144 -11.68 -26.43 -18.10
C ALA A 144 -10.84 -27.58 -18.67
N LEU A 145 -11.39 -28.80 -18.67
CA LEU A 145 -10.74 -29.99 -19.24
C LEU A 145 -10.47 -29.88 -20.74
N GLN A 146 -11.33 -29.19 -21.48
CA GLN A 146 -11.19 -28.99 -22.92
C GLN A 146 -10.19 -27.88 -23.29
N ALA A 147 -10.04 -26.87 -22.43
CA ALA A 147 -9.28 -25.66 -22.73
C ALA A 147 -7.86 -25.62 -22.14
N GLU A 148 -7.64 -26.28 -21.00
CA GLU A 148 -6.40 -26.17 -20.21
C GLU A 148 -5.84 -27.54 -19.83
N ASP A 149 -4.54 -27.59 -19.56
CA ASP A 149 -3.91 -28.79 -19.03
C ASP A 149 -4.40 -29.06 -17.60
N CYS A 150 -5.16 -30.16 -17.45
CA CYS A 150 -5.69 -30.65 -16.19
C CYS A 150 -5.04 -31.98 -15.75
N SER A 151 -3.81 -32.23 -16.21
CA SER A 151 -2.96 -33.36 -15.84
C SER A 151 -2.74 -33.50 -14.32
N LYS A 152 -2.17 -34.63 -13.89
CA LYS A 152 -1.79 -34.83 -12.49
C LYS A 152 -0.77 -33.77 -12.04
N GLU A 153 0.14 -33.40 -12.93
CA GLU A 153 1.17 -32.38 -12.72
C GLU A 153 0.54 -31.00 -12.56
N ALA A 154 -0.43 -30.64 -13.41
CA ALA A 154 -1.19 -29.39 -13.28
C ALA A 154 -1.95 -29.34 -11.94
N LYS A 155 -2.64 -30.41 -11.56
CA LYS A 155 -3.33 -30.51 -10.27
C LYS A 155 -2.38 -30.36 -9.08
N ARG A 156 -1.17 -30.92 -9.15
CA ARG A 156 -0.13 -30.71 -8.12
C ARG A 156 0.25 -29.23 -7.98
N LYS A 157 0.29 -28.47 -9.08
CA LYS A 157 0.50 -27.01 -9.04
C LYS A 157 -0.67 -26.29 -8.39
N TRP A 158 -1.92 -26.69 -8.69
CA TRP A 158 -3.11 -26.08 -8.10
C TRP A 158 -3.15 -26.20 -6.57
N LEU A 159 -2.58 -27.27 -6.00
CA LEU A 159 -2.46 -27.44 -4.55
C LEU A 159 -1.52 -26.40 -3.89
N GLN A 160 -0.63 -25.79 -4.66
CA GLN A 160 0.27 -24.74 -4.18
C GLN A 160 -0.37 -23.34 -4.20
N TYR A 161 -1.50 -23.16 -4.88
CA TYR A 161 -2.22 -21.89 -4.85
C TYR A 161 -2.76 -21.61 -3.44
N HIS A 162 -2.68 -20.35 -3.03
CA HIS A 162 -3.25 -19.92 -1.76
C HIS A 162 -4.78 -19.94 -1.82
N ASP A 163 -5.42 -20.08 -0.66
CA ASP A 163 -6.87 -20.21 -0.48
C ASP A 163 -7.68 -19.11 -1.18
N ARG A 164 -7.25 -17.84 -1.12
CA ARG A 164 -7.97 -16.75 -1.82
C ARG A 164 -8.08 -16.96 -3.33
N HIS A 165 -7.20 -17.74 -3.97
CA HIS A 165 -7.28 -18.08 -5.40
C HIS A 165 -8.17 -19.28 -5.69
N THR A 166 -8.50 -20.07 -4.66
CA THR A 166 -9.13 -21.38 -4.81
C THR A 166 -10.37 -21.50 -3.93
N GLY A 167 -11.26 -20.50 -4.02
CA GLY A 167 -12.55 -20.52 -3.33
C GLY A 167 -12.45 -20.43 -1.81
N ASP A 168 -11.43 -19.73 -1.29
CA ASP A 168 -11.16 -19.62 0.15
C ASP A 168 -10.85 -20.98 0.83
N LEU A 169 -10.43 -21.98 0.04
CA LEU A 169 -10.04 -23.32 0.51
C LEU A 169 -8.57 -23.63 0.21
N CYS A 170 -7.79 -24.01 1.23
CA CYS A 170 -6.37 -24.34 1.07
C CYS A 170 -6.17 -25.61 0.20
N GLY A 171 -5.15 -25.61 -0.67
CA GLY A 171 -4.78 -26.81 -1.41
C GLY A 171 -4.14 -27.88 -0.52
N LEU A 172 -3.19 -27.45 0.33
CA LEU A 172 -2.57 -28.28 1.37
C LEU A 172 -2.81 -27.61 2.72
N LEU A 173 -3.69 -28.21 3.53
CA LEU A 173 -4.03 -27.70 4.85
C LEU A 173 -3.26 -28.50 5.92
N PRO A 174 -2.23 -27.92 6.56
CA PRO A 174 -1.60 -28.55 7.71
C PRO A 174 -2.53 -28.52 8.92
N LEU A 175 -2.54 -29.60 9.70
CA LEU A 175 -3.31 -29.76 10.93
C LEU A 175 -2.44 -30.47 11.98
N ALA A 176 -2.38 -29.90 13.18
CA ALA A 176 -1.79 -30.51 14.36
C ALA A 176 -2.70 -30.21 15.56
N ILE A 177 -2.81 -31.12 16.52
CA ILE A 177 -3.62 -30.89 17.73
C ILE A 177 -3.05 -29.69 18.51
N GLY A 178 -3.92 -28.83 19.01
CA GLY A 178 -3.61 -27.56 19.67
C GLY A 178 -3.24 -26.41 18.72
N MET A 179 -2.99 -26.67 17.44
CA MET A 179 -2.51 -25.65 16.51
C MET A 179 -3.54 -24.54 16.29
N PRO A 180 -3.14 -23.26 16.29
CA PRO A 180 -4.04 -22.15 16.00
C PRO A 180 -4.48 -22.17 14.53
N VAL A 181 -5.79 -22.05 14.32
CA VAL A 181 -6.45 -22.03 13.02
C VAL A 181 -7.49 -20.92 12.96
N ALA A 182 -7.80 -20.46 11.76
CA ALA A 182 -8.84 -19.47 11.50
C ALA A 182 -9.82 -19.98 10.45
N LEU A 183 -11.08 -19.61 10.61
CA LEU A 183 -12.12 -19.88 9.62
C LEU A 183 -11.86 -19.09 8.33
N THR A 184 -11.94 -19.75 7.18
CA THR A 184 -11.73 -19.08 5.88
C THR A 184 -12.99 -18.42 5.34
N ASP A 185 -14.17 -18.79 5.87
CA ASP A 185 -15.47 -18.23 5.51
C ASP A 185 -16.44 -18.17 6.71
N HIS A 186 -17.65 -17.66 6.50
CA HIS A 186 -18.73 -17.63 7.48
C HIS A 186 -19.38 -19.01 7.61
N VAL A 187 -19.03 -19.75 8.67
CA VAL A 187 -19.51 -21.10 8.92
C VAL A 187 -20.88 -21.10 9.60
N ASP A 188 -21.06 -20.25 10.62
CA ASP A 188 -22.30 -20.16 11.37
C ASP A 188 -22.57 -18.69 11.76
N ARG A 189 -23.66 -18.13 11.20
CA ARG A 189 -24.10 -16.73 11.44
C ARG A 189 -25.18 -16.62 12.52
N SER A 190 -25.50 -17.72 13.21
CA SER A 190 -26.38 -17.70 14.38
C SER A 190 -25.70 -16.98 15.57
N ASP A 191 -26.25 -17.17 16.75
CA ASP A 191 -25.72 -16.72 18.03
C ASP A 191 -24.29 -17.19 18.34
N LYS A 192 -23.74 -18.14 17.57
CA LYS A 192 -22.37 -18.64 17.72
C LYS A 192 -21.30 -17.74 17.07
N PHE A 193 -21.70 -16.87 16.13
CA PHE A 193 -20.82 -15.91 15.44
C PHE A 193 -19.52 -16.50 14.89
N LEU A 194 -19.59 -17.68 14.26
CA LEU A 194 -18.46 -18.33 13.59
C LEU A 194 -18.26 -17.73 12.20
N LEU A 195 -17.81 -16.48 12.19
CA LEU A 195 -17.57 -15.68 11.00
C LEU A 195 -16.15 -15.89 10.46
N ARG A 196 -15.94 -15.53 9.19
CA ARG A 196 -14.64 -15.51 8.53
C ARG A 196 -13.58 -14.83 9.39
N GLY A 197 -12.44 -15.49 9.56
CA GLY A 197 -11.29 -14.99 10.32
C GLY A 197 -11.43 -15.10 11.84
N ARG A 198 -12.48 -15.77 12.36
CA ARG A 198 -12.53 -16.19 13.76
C ARG A 198 -11.45 -17.23 14.01
N CYS A 199 -10.60 -16.98 15.01
CA CYS A 199 -9.53 -17.88 15.40
C CYS A 199 -10.01 -18.89 16.45
N GLY A 200 -9.45 -20.09 16.39
CA GLY A 200 -9.61 -21.16 17.37
C GLY A 200 -8.40 -22.09 17.33
N HIS A 201 -8.48 -23.21 18.04
CA HIS A 201 -7.42 -24.21 18.09
C HIS A 201 -7.97 -25.57 17.67
N VAL A 202 -7.16 -26.36 16.95
CA VAL A 202 -7.54 -27.72 16.58
C VAL A 202 -7.63 -28.56 17.86
N HIS A 203 -8.84 -29.01 18.22
CA HIS A 203 -9.07 -29.81 19.42
C HIS A 203 -8.85 -31.30 19.14
N SER A 204 -9.52 -31.82 18.12
CA SER A 204 -9.45 -33.22 17.70
C SER A 204 -9.92 -33.39 16.26
N TRP A 205 -9.76 -34.58 15.69
CA TRP A 205 -10.28 -34.91 14.36
C TRP A 205 -10.65 -36.38 14.26
N VAL A 206 -11.51 -36.70 13.30
CA VAL A 206 -11.74 -38.07 12.85
C VAL A 206 -11.14 -38.19 11.46
N TRP A 207 -10.12 -39.04 11.36
CA TRP A 207 -9.37 -39.24 10.12
C TRP A 207 -9.44 -40.71 9.72
N PRO A 208 -10.28 -41.07 8.72
CA PRO A 208 -10.40 -42.43 8.25
C PRO A 208 -9.07 -43.00 7.74
N GLU A 209 -8.84 -44.29 7.94
CA GLU A 209 -7.67 -44.96 7.37
C GLU A 209 -7.67 -44.85 5.84
N ASN A 210 -6.48 -44.66 5.26
CA ASN A 210 -6.24 -44.52 3.81
C ASN A 210 -6.88 -43.28 3.14
N GLU A 211 -7.48 -42.36 3.90
CA GLU A 211 -7.96 -41.09 3.35
C GLU A 211 -6.94 -39.96 3.48
N GLN A 212 -6.88 -39.09 2.47
CA GLN A 212 -6.00 -37.91 2.47
C GLN A 212 -6.65 -36.68 3.12
N GLN A 213 -7.89 -36.81 3.59
CA GLN A 213 -8.65 -35.75 4.25
C GLN A 213 -9.34 -36.31 5.50
N PRO A 214 -9.47 -35.50 6.56
CA PRO A 214 -10.31 -35.88 7.69
C PRO A 214 -11.79 -35.85 7.30
N GLU A 215 -12.59 -36.68 7.94
CA GLU A 215 -14.05 -36.60 7.83
C GLU A 215 -14.58 -35.36 8.55
N VAL A 216 -14.03 -35.09 9.74
CA VAL A 216 -14.36 -33.95 10.58
C VAL A 216 -13.15 -33.50 11.39
N VAL A 217 -13.01 -32.18 11.56
CA VAL A 217 -12.07 -31.56 12.49
C VAL A 217 -12.88 -30.77 13.52
N TYR A 218 -12.65 -31.02 14.80
CA TYR A 218 -13.23 -30.28 15.89
C TYR A 218 -12.30 -29.11 16.25
N VAL A 219 -12.83 -27.90 16.22
CA VAL A 219 -12.09 -26.68 16.57
C VAL A 219 -12.68 -26.08 17.83
N LYS A 220 -11.80 -25.75 18.77
CA LYS A 220 -12.14 -25.05 20.01
C LYS A 220 -12.03 -23.55 19.78
N PHE A 221 -13.13 -22.83 19.98
CA PHE A 221 -13.16 -21.38 19.97
C PHE A 221 -13.10 -20.85 21.42
N PRO A 222 -12.17 -19.95 21.75
CA PRO A 222 -12.10 -19.34 23.08
C PRO A 222 -13.23 -18.32 23.27
N ASP A 223 -13.51 -18.00 24.54
CA ASP A 223 -14.43 -16.93 24.97
C ASP A 223 -15.85 -17.04 24.40
N VAL A 224 -16.39 -18.27 24.40
CA VAL A 224 -17.78 -18.54 24.01
C VAL A 224 -18.50 -19.36 25.08
N THR A 225 -19.80 -19.13 25.20
CA THR A 225 -20.65 -19.76 26.23
C THR A 225 -21.50 -20.91 25.70
N TRP A 226 -21.68 -21.01 24.38
CA TRP A 226 -22.46 -22.09 23.78
C TRP A 226 -21.69 -23.42 23.83
N GLN A 227 -22.43 -24.53 23.94
CA GLN A 227 -21.89 -25.88 23.91
C GLN A 227 -22.79 -26.75 23.04
N LEU A 228 -22.20 -27.50 22.11
CA LEU A 228 -22.96 -28.44 21.28
C LEU A 228 -23.20 -29.75 22.05
N PRO A 229 -24.37 -30.40 21.91
CA PRO A 229 -24.63 -31.69 22.53
C PRO A 229 -23.55 -32.72 22.18
N GLY A 230 -23.05 -33.45 23.18
CA GLY A 230 -22.02 -34.47 23.01
C GLY A 230 -20.57 -33.95 22.95
N THR A 231 -20.34 -32.65 23.11
CA THR A 231 -18.98 -32.09 23.26
C THR A 231 -18.56 -32.05 24.74
N PRO A 232 -17.29 -32.32 25.06
CA PRO A 232 -16.81 -32.38 26.45
C PRO A 232 -16.80 -31.02 27.15
N GLU A 233 -16.73 -29.92 26.40
CA GLU A 233 -16.64 -28.57 26.93
C GLU A 233 -17.23 -27.54 25.94
N PRO A 234 -17.59 -26.32 26.39
CA PRO A 234 -18.12 -25.25 25.54
C PRO A 234 -17.19 -24.86 24.39
N GLY A 235 -17.75 -24.34 23.30
CA GLY A 235 -16.98 -23.75 22.20
C GLY A 235 -16.32 -24.73 21.23
N ILE A 236 -16.59 -26.04 21.35
CA ILE A 236 -16.14 -27.03 20.36
C ILE A 236 -17.13 -27.09 19.20
N TYR A 237 -16.64 -26.89 17.97
CA TYR A 237 -17.44 -26.95 16.75
C TYR A 237 -16.89 -27.95 15.73
N PRO A 238 -17.73 -28.84 15.15
CA PRO A 238 -17.31 -29.76 14.10
C PRO A 238 -17.29 -29.06 12.73
N LEU A 239 -16.16 -29.17 12.03
CA LEU A 239 -15.99 -28.70 10.66
C LEU A 239 -15.78 -29.89 9.73
N ARG A 240 -16.64 -29.99 8.71
CA ARG A 240 -16.56 -31.01 7.66
C ARG A 240 -16.06 -30.38 6.35
N PRO A 241 -15.38 -31.14 5.47
CA PRO A 241 -14.97 -30.61 4.17
C PRO A 241 -16.16 -30.15 3.33
N VAL A 242 -16.10 -28.92 2.81
CA VAL A 242 -17.08 -28.34 1.89
C VAL A 242 -16.52 -28.33 0.47
N THR A 243 -17.37 -28.11 -0.53
CA THR A 243 -16.94 -27.98 -1.93
C THR A 243 -17.20 -26.59 -2.44
N GLU A 244 -16.14 -25.88 -2.84
CA GLU A 244 -16.23 -24.54 -3.43
C GLU A 244 -15.72 -24.52 -4.87
N ALA A 245 -16.25 -23.61 -5.67
CA ALA A 245 -15.81 -23.39 -7.04
C ALA A 245 -14.73 -22.30 -7.12
N TRP A 246 -13.75 -22.52 -7.99
CA TRP A 246 -12.77 -21.51 -8.39
C TRP A 246 -12.49 -21.63 -9.90
N PHE A 247 -11.76 -20.66 -10.45
CA PHE A 247 -11.61 -20.53 -11.90
C PHE A 247 -10.14 -20.42 -12.29
N LEU A 248 -9.70 -21.22 -13.27
CA LEU A 248 -8.35 -21.16 -13.83
C LEU A 248 -8.12 -19.85 -14.59
N ASP A 249 -9.18 -19.32 -15.20
CA ASP A 249 -9.20 -18.09 -15.98
C ASP A 249 -9.75 -16.90 -15.18
N ARG A 250 -9.57 -16.88 -13.86
CA ARG A 250 -10.06 -15.82 -12.96
C ARG A 250 -9.71 -14.40 -13.41
N GLY A 251 -8.62 -14.21 -14.14
CA GLY A 251 -8.20 -12.91 -14.66
C GLY A 251 -9.05 -12.37 -15.82
N ARG A 252 -9.98 -13.16 -16.37
CA ARG A 252 -10.91 -12.73 -17.43
C ARG A 252 -12.13 -12.04 -16.84
N GLU A 253 -12.75 -11.15 -17.63
CA GLU A 253 -13.98 -10.45 -17.24
C GLU A 253 -15.13 -11.43 -16.92
N ASN A 254 -15.22 -12.52 -17.68
CA ASN A 254 -16.18 -13.60 -17.45
C ASN A 254 -15.42 -14.94 -17.36
N PRO A 255 -14.94 -15.34 -16.16
CA PRO A 255 -14.27 -16.62 -15.96
C PRO A 255 -15.22 -17.80 -16.22
N VAL A 256 -14.77 -18.77 -17.02
CA VAL A 256 -15.58 -19.94 -17.42
C VAL A 256 -14.90 -21.28 -17.16
N LEU A 257 -13.60 -21.29 -16.87
CA LEU A 257 -12.80 -22.50 -16.67
C LEU A 257 -12.85 -22.93 -15.21
N LYS A 258 -14.00 -23.47 -14.81
CA LYS A 258 -14.32 -23.80 -13.41
C LYS A 258 -13.66 -25.10 -12.94
N VAL A 259 -13.19 -25.07 -11.68
CA VAL A 259 -12.69 -26.21 -10.90
C VAL A 259 -13.42 -26.22 -9.56
N LYS A 260 -13.90 -27.40 -9.13
CA LYS A 260 -14.49 -27.62 -7.80
C LYS A 260 -13.43 -28.18 -6.87
N ARG A 261 -13.20 -27.51 -5.75
CA ARG A 261 -12.26 -27.91 -4.70
C ARG A 261 -13.02 -28.36 -3.47
N LYS A 262 -12.72 -29.56 -2.96
CA LYS A 262 -13.23 -30.05 -1.66
C LYS A 262 -12.17 -29.96 -0.57
N GLN A 263 -12.43 -29.21 0.51
CA GLN A 263 -11.54 -29.04 1.68
C GLN A 263 -12.31 -28.43 2.87
N LEU A 264 -11.71 -28.47 4.07
CA LEU A 264 -12.17 -27.73 5.25
C LEU A 264 -12.03 -26.20 5.08
N GLN A 265 -12.97 -25.45 5.65
CA GLN A 265 -12.94 -23.97 5.72
C GLN A 265 -11.99 -23.47 6.82
N LEU A 266 -10.75 -23.95 6.81
CA LEU A 266 -9.72 -23.66 7.79
C LEU A 266 -8.41 -23.24 7.11
N THR A 267 -7.67 -22.39 7.80
CA THR A 267 -6.28 -22.05 7.49
C THR A 267 -5.50 -21.89 8.80
N PRO A 268 -4.19 -22.18 8.86
CA PRO A 268 -3.41 -21.88 10.06
C PRO A 268 -3.45 -20.38 10.37
N ALA A 269 -3.41 -20.02 11.65
CA ALA A 269 -3.59 -18.64 12.11
C ALA A 269 -2.30 -17.99 12.63
N PHE A 270 -1.13 -18.44 12.17
CA PHE A 270 0.15 -17.84 12.55
C PHE A 270 0.45 -16.55 11.80
N ALA A 271 -0.13 -16.38 10.61
CA ALA A 271 0.03 -15.21 9.78
C ALA A 271 -1.30 -14.73 9.20
N ILE A 272 -1.46 -13.41 9.10
CA ILE A 272 -2.61 -12.74 8.50
C ILE A 272 -2.13 -11.65 7.54
N THR A 273 -2.99 -11.27 6.59
CA THR A 273 -2.71 -10.08 5.77
C THR A 273 -3.03 -8.81 6.55
N ALA A 274 -2.38 -7.71 6.20
CA ALA A 274 -2.68 -6.39 6.78
C ALA A 274 -4.18 -6.02 6.64
N HIS A 275 -4.80 -6.32 5.49
CA HIS A 275 -6.25 -6.16 5.28
C HIS A 275 -7.08 -6.96 6.30
N SER A 276 -6.71 -8.23 6.56
CA SER A 276 -7.43 -9.07 7.53
C SER A 276 -7.16 -8.70 8.99
N SER A 277 -6.09 -7.96 9.27
CA SER A 277 -5.77 -7.43 10.61
C SER A 277 -6.56 -6.17 10.96
N GLN A 278 -7.11 -5.47 9.97
CA GLN A 278 -7.79 -4.20 10.14
C GLN A 278 -8.94 -4.30 11.15
N GLY A 279 -8.97 -3.39 12.11
CA GLY A 279 -9.95 -3.38 13.21
C GLY A 279 -9.62 -4.29 14.39
N LYS A 280 -8.61 -5.18 14.29
CA LYS A 280 -8.19 -6.06 15.41
C LYS A 280 -7.19 -5.37 16.34
N THR A 281 -7.16 -5.78 17.60
CA THR A 281 -6.03 -5.53 18.51
C THR A 281 -5.38 -6.88 18.78
N LEU A 282 -4.06 -6.96 18.65
CA LEU A 282 -3.26 -8.16 18.85
C LEU A 282 -2.35 -7.94 20.04
N ASP A 283 -2.11 -9.01 20.81
CA ASP A 283 -1.23 -8.94 21.99
C ASP A 283 0.23 -8.78 21.59
N ALA A 284 0.66 -9.47 20.52
CA ALA A 284 1.98 -9.29 19.92
C ALA A 284 1.97 -9.59 18.42
N THR A 285 2.89 -8.99 17.66
CA THR A 285 2.99 -9.19 16.22
C THR A 285 4.41 -9.13 15.66
N LEU A 286 4.65 -9.89 14.59
CA LEU A 286 5.80 -9.68 13.71
C LEU A 286 5.34 -8.95 12.44
N LEU A 287 5.94 -7.81 12.14
CA LEU A 287 5.58 -6.99 10.98
C LEU A 287 6.52 -7.23 9.81
N ASP A 288 5.98 -7.70 8.69
CA ASP A 288 6.69 -7.63 7.40
C ASP A 288 6.40 -6.31 6.69
N LEU A 289 7.30 -5.35 6.88
CA LEU A 289 7.24 -4.03 6.25
C LEU A 289 8.00 -3.98 4.91
N ASN A 290 8.71 -5.05 4.53
CA ASN A 290 9.42 -5.12 3.27
C ASN A 290 8.49 -5.62 2.16
N VAL A 291 7.84 -4.67 1.50
CA VAL A 291 6.76 -4.93 0.54
C VAL A 291 7.13 -4.42 -0.85
N ASP A 292 6.45 -4.95 -1.87
CA ASP A 292 6.60 -4.45 -3.24
C ASP A 292 6.25 -2.95 -3.33
N LYS A 293 6.92 -2.24 -4.25
CA LYS A 293 6.72 -0.80 -4.47
C LYS A 293 5.27 -0.42 -4.75
N ASN A 294 4.47 -1.32 -5.32
CA ASN A 294 3.07 -1.09 -5.65
C ASN A 294 2.14 -1.28 -4.45
N VAL A 295 2.63 -1.83 -3.34
CA VAL A 295 1.83 -1.97 -2.12
C VAL A 295 1.61 -0.60 -1.50
N HIS A 296 0.35 -0.36 -1.10
CA HIS A 296 -0.07 0.88 -0.48
C HIS A 296 0.66 1.08 0.85
N GLN A 297 1.34 2.21 1.03
CA GLN A 297 2.15 2.52 2.21
C GLN A 297 1.38 2.43 3.53
N THR A 298 0.07 2.67 3.49
CA THR A 298 -0.86 2.53 4.63
C THR A 298 -0.83 1.13 5.26
N LEU A 299 -0.32 0.12 4.55
CA LEU A 299 -0.04 -1.18 5.14
C LEU A 299 0.78 -1.05 6.43
N GLY A 300 1.82 -0.23 6.44
CA GLY A 300 2.68 -0.05 7.62
C GLY A 300 1.89 0.46 8.81
N THR A 301 1.07 1.49 8.61
CA THR A 301 0.18 2.03 9.65
C THR A 301 -0.85 1.03 10.13
N VAL A 302 -1.53 0.33 9.21
CA VAL A 302 -2.55 -0.64 9.57
C VAL A 302 -1.93 -1.76 10.40
N ALA A 303 -0.78 -2.28 9.98
CA ALA A 303 -0.09 -3.36 10.67
C ALA A 303 0.50 -2.91 12.02
N ALA A 304 1.20 -1.78 12.07
CA ALA A 304 1.82 -1.25 13.29
C ALA A 304 0.79 -0.84 14.35
N SER A 305 -0.37 -0.34 13.94
CA SER A 305 -1.44 0.07 14.86
C SER A 305 -2.24 -1.09 15.49
N ARG A 306 -1.84 -2.36 15.27
CA ARG A 306 -2.52 -3.52 15.86
C ARG A 306 -2.09 -3.82 17.30
N VAL A 307 -0.94 -3.32 17.73
CA VAL A 307 -0.40 -3.53 19.09
C VAL A 307 -0.56 -2.31 19.98
N ARG A 308 -0.32 -2.48 21.29
CA ARG A 308 -0.49 -1.42 22.31
C ARG A 308 0.84 -0.80 22.77
N SER A 309 1.95 -1.49 22.60
CA SER A 309 3.29 -1.04 23.00
C SER A 309 4.35 -1.41 21.96
N ARG A 310 5.51 -0.74 21.99
CA ARG A 310 6.69 -1.17 21.22
C ARG A 310 7.21 -2.55 21.63
N GLU A 311 6.92 -2.99 22.86
CA GLU A 311 7.36 -4.29 23.40
C GLU A 311 6.62 -5.46 22.75
N ASP A 312 5.45 -5.19 22.15
CA ASP A 312 4.56 -6.17 21.54
C ASP A 312 4.85 -6.39 20.05
N VAL A 313 5.91 -5.78 19.50
CA VAL A 313 6.14 -5.74 18.05
C VAL A 313 7.60 -5.96 17.69
N LEU A 314 7.82 -6.88 16.75
CA LEU A 314 9.11 -7.01 16.06
C LEU A 314 8.98 -6.81 14.57
N ILE A 315 10.04 -6.30 13.95
CA ILE A 315 10.15 -6.23 12.49
C ILE A 315 10.71 -7.56 11.98
N LEU A 316 9.97 -8.22 11.09
CA LEU A 316 10.31 -9.56 10.61
C LEU A 316 11.64 -9.59 9.83
N ARG A 317 11.91 -8.53 9.07
CA ARG A 317 13.11 -8.38 8.24
C ARG A 317 13.36 -6.92 7.88
N PRO A 318 14.61 -6.55 7.56
CA PRO A 318 14.93 -5.21 7.09
C PRO A 318 14.06 -4.77 5.91
N PHE A 319 13.67 -3.50 5.90
CA PHE A 319 12.86 -2.87 4.88
C PHE A 319 13.43 -1.51 4.47
N PRO A 320 13.30 -1.12 3.19
CA PRO A 320 13.86 0.13 2.73
C PRO A 320 13.01 1.34 3.18
N LEU A 321 13.68 2.35 3.75
CA LEU A 321 13.05 3.56 4.28
C LEU A 321 12.15 4.28 3.27
N TRP A 322 12.57 4.33 2.00
CA TRP A 322 11.86 5.05 0.95
C TRP A 322 10.41 4.56 0.74
N LEU A 323 10.07 3.31 1.11
CA LEU A 323 8.70 2.79 1.02
C LEU A 323 7.70 3.58 1.88
N PHE A 324 8.19 4.15 2.99
CA PHE A 324 7.41 4.89 3.98
C PHE A 324 7.77 6.38 4.02
N GLN A 325 8.41 6.90 2.95
CA GLN A 325 8.70 8.32 2.74
C GLN A 325 8.03 8.89 1.47
N ARG A 326 6.96 8.24 0.99
CA ARG A 326 6.27 8.62 -0.25
C ARG A 326 5.18 9.68 -0.05
N GLY A 327 4.98 10.13 1.20
CA GLY A 327 3.96 11.08 1.62
C GLY A 327 2.56 10.46 1.64
N ALA A 328 1.71 10.90 2.57
CA ALA A 328 0.36 10.38 2.78
C ALA A 328 -0.50 10.40 1.49
N PRO A 329 -1.47 9.47 1.35
CA PRO A 329 -2.49 9.60 0.31
C PRO A 329 -3.25 10.92 0.52
N GLU A 330 -3.28 11.77 -0.51
CA GLU A 330 -3.92 13.09 -0.42
C GLU A 330 -5.45 13.05 -0.44
N GLY A 331 -6.02 11.98 -1.00
CA GLY A 331 -7.46 11.82 -1.13
C GLY A 331 -8.20 11.92 0.21
N PRO A 332 -7.84 11.10 1.22
CA PRO A 332 -8.36 11.20 2.59
C PRO A 332 -8.34 12.62 3.17
N ASP A 333 -7.21 13.32 3.04
CA ASP A 333 -7.03 14.66 3.60
C ASP A 333 -7.94 15.69 2.91
N LEU A 334 -8.01 15.63 1.57
CA LEU A 334 -8.89 16.49 0.77
C LEU A 334 -10.38 16.19 1.02
N LEU A 335 -10.72 14.91 1.24
CA LEU A 335 -12.08 14.51 1.58
C LEU A 335 -12.47 15.08 2.93
N LEU A 336 -11.64 14.93 3.97
CA LEU A 336 -11.91 15.50 5.30
C LEU A 336 -12.10 17.01 5.24
N LYS A 337 -11.24 17.75 4.53
CA LYS A 337 -11.43 19.20 4.31
C LYS A 337 -12.77 19.52 3.66
N THR A 338 -13.15 18.75 2.63
CA THR A 338 -14.43 18.91 1.94
C THR A 338 -15.61 18.64 2.88
N LEU A 339 -15.55 17.57 3.69
CA LEU A 339 -16.60 17.20 4.65
C LEU A 339 -16.75 18.23 5.79
N ARG A 340 -15.64 18.86 6.21
CA ARG A 340 -15.62 19.96 7.17
C ARG A 340 -16.10 21.30 6.56
N LYS A 341 -16.36 21.34 5.24
CA LYS A 341 -16.68 22.56 4.48
C LYS A 341 -15.55 23.59 4.50
N GLU A 342 -14.31 23.12 4.67
CA GLU A 342 -13.11 23.94 4.50
C GLU A 342 -12.87 24.20 3.00
N PRO A 343 -12.41 25.40 2.62
CA PRO A 343 -12.12 25.71 1.23
C PRO A 343 -10.94 24.88 0.72
N VAL A 344 -11.16 24.15 -0.37
CA VAL A 344 -10.10 23.44 -1.10
C VAL A 344 -9.79 24.19 -2.39
N ASP A 345 -8.54 24.64 -2.53
CA ASP A 345 -8.08 25.24 -3.79
C ASP A 345 -7.80 24.15 -4.83
N TRP A 346 -8.88 23.73 -5.51
CA TRP A 346 -8.83 22.74 -6.58
C TRP A 346 -7.97 23.20 -7.76
N LYS A 347 -7.83 24.51 -8.00
CA LYS A 347 -7.00 25.05 -9.07
C LYS A 347 -5.52 24.82 -8.73
N ALA A 348 -5.08 25.25 -7.54
CA ALA A 348 -3.72 25.01 -7.06
C ALA A 348 -3.39 23.51 -6.95
N TRP A 349 -4.35 22.70 -6.51
CA TRP A 349 -4.17 21.25 -6.47
C TRP A 349 -3.95 20.67 -7.88
N ARG A 350 -4.79 21.01 -8.87
CA ARG A 350 -4.61 20.54 -10.26
C ARG A 350 -3.29 21.02 -10.86
N GLU A 351 -2.92 22.29 -10.65
CA GLU A 351 -1.64 22.85 -11.08
C GLU A 351 -0.46 22.10 -10.44
N SER A 352 -0.59 21.65 -9.19
CA SER A 352 0.42 20.83 -8.52
C SER A 352 0.58 19.45 -9.14
N LYS A 353 -0.49 18.90 -9.72
CA LYS A 353 -0.55 17.60 -10.40
C LYS A 353 -0.21 17.66 -11.87
N ASN A 354 -0.23 18.84 -12.47
CA ASN A 354 0.06 19.01 -13.87
C ASN A 354 1.27 19.92 -14.05
N PRO A 355 2.49 19.35 -13.99
CA PRO A 355 3.72 20.10 -14.18
C PRO A 355 3.62 20.93 -15.46
N PHE A 356 3.99 22.20 -15.38
CA PHE A 356 3.91 23.13 -16.49
C PHE A 356 5.27 23.80 -16.73
N ALA A 357 5.50 24.19 -17.98
CA ALA A 357 6.69 24.92 -18.38
C ALA A 357 6.38 25.92 -19.47
N ALA A 358 7.09 27.05 -19.48
CA ALA A 358 7.07 27.99 -20.58
C ALA A 358 7.84 27.42 -21.77
N CYS A 359 7.24 27.47 -22.96
CA CYS A 359 7.89 27.11 -24.20
C CYS A 359 8.94 28.18 -24.55
N GLY A 360 10.20 27.80 -24.74
CA GLY A 360 11.28 28.73 -25.13
C GLY A 360 11.17 29.27 -26.56
N SER A 361 10.19 28.83 -27.35
CA SER A 361 9.93 29.34 -28.71
C SER A 361 8.72 30.28 -28.75
N CYS A 362 7.56 29.83 -28.27
CA CYS A 362 6.33 30.64 -28.31
C CYS A 362 6.02 31.37 -27.00
N GLY A 363 6.82 31.21 -25.95
CA GLY A 363 6.61 31.85 -24.64
C GLY A 363 5.42 31.31 -23.82
N HIS A 364 4.49 30.57 -24.45
CA HIS A 364 3.29 30.09 -23.76
C HIS A 364 3.62 29.05 -22.69
N VAL A 365 2.98 29.17 -21.53
CA VAL A 365 2.97 28.14 -20.48
C VAL A 365 2.10 26.98 -20.94
N LYS A 366 2.68 25.79 -21.02
CA LYS A 366 1.96 24.58 -21.40
C LYS A 366 2.19 23.48 -20.37
N ASP A 367 1.23 22.58 -20.25
CA ASP A 367 1.37 21.40 -19.40
C ASP A 367 2.40 20.41 -19.96
N PHE A 368 2.81 19.46 -19.12
CA PHE A 368 3.73 18.39 -19.46
C PHE A 368 3.32 17.58 -20.70
N ALA A 369 2.03 17.35 -20.92
CA ALA A 369 1.55 16.55 -22.05
C ALA A 369 1.84 17.24 -23.41
N ASN A 370 2.10 18.55 -23.39
CA ASN A 370 2.49 19.33 -24.55
C ASN A 370 4.00 19.35 -24.84
N PHE A 371 4.82 18.54 -24.16
CA PHE A 371 6.26 18.41 -24.42
C PHE A 371 6.65 16.96 -24.73
N SER A 372 7.61 16.78 -25.65
CA SER A 372 8.22 15.47 -25.88
C SER A 372 9.03 15.04 -24.65
N TYR A 373 9.37 13.74 -24.53
CA TYR A 373 10.16 13.26 -23.39
C TYR A 373 11.53 13.95 -23.31
N ALA A 374 12.18 14.16 -24.46
CA ALA A 374 13.46 14.85 -24.55
C ALA A 374 13.34 16.33 -24.16
N GLU A 375 12.34 17.04 -24.67
CA GLU A 375 12.11 18.46 -24.35
C GLU A 375 11.72 18.64 -22.87
N TRP A 376 10.90 17.74 -22.32
CA TRP A 376 10.61 17.77 -20.88
C TRP A 376 11.84 17.42 -20.01
N GLY A 377 12.75 16.60 -20.53
CA GLY A 377 14.08 16.39 -19.95
C GLY A 377 14.86 17.70 -19.79
N LYS A 378 14.74 18.63 -20.76
CA LYS A 378 15.33 19.97 -20.66
C LYS A 378 14.65 20.81 -19.59
N VAL A 379 13.32 20.83 -19.53
CA VAL A 379 12.57 21.50 -18.44
C VAL A 379 13.06 21.05 -17.07
N ARG A 380 13.20 19.73 -16.89
CA ARG A 380 13.69 19.11 -15.64
C ARG A 380 15.14 19.47 -15.29
N ALA A 381 15.96 19.75 -16.29
CA ALA A 381 17.33 20.25 -16.15
C ALA A 381 17.39 21.80 -16.09
N ASN A 382 16.24 22.47 -15.90
CA ASN A 382 16.08 23.91 -15.93
C ASN A 382 16.57 24.58 -17.23
N ARG A 383 16.54 23.88 -18.36
CA ARG A 383 16.91 24.40 -19.68
C ARG A 383 15.67 24.79 -20.47
N ALA A 384 15.82 25.74 -21.40
CA ALA A 384 14.75 26.11 -22.32
C ALA A 384 14.28 24.91 -23.15
N ALA A 385 12.97 24.68 -23.16
CA ALA A 385 12.33 23.56 -23.85
C ALA A 385 11.27 24.05 -24.83
N LYS A 386 11.09 23.33 -25.94
CA LYS A 386 10.07 23.62 -26.96
C LYS A 386 8.87 22.69 -26.79
N CYS A 387 7.67 23.24 -26.88
CA CYS A 387 6.46 22.41 -26.90
C CYS A 387 6.33 21.62 -28.21
N LEU A 388 5.57 20.53 -28.21
CA LEU A 388 5.34 19.64 -29.35
C LEU A 388 4.89 20.40 -30.61
N HIS A 389 4.07 21.43 -30.44
CA HIS A 389 3.61 22.28 -31.55
C HIS A 389 4.77 23.08 -32.18
N CYS A 390 5.64 23.68 -31.36
CA CYS A 390 6.80 24.44 -31.83
C CYS A 390 7.94 23.53 -32.33
N GLU A 391 8.07 22.33 -31.75
CA GLU A 391 9.03 21.31 -32.18
C GLU A 391 8.71 20.80 -33.59
N LYS A 392 7.42 20.75 -33.95
CA LYS A 392 6.95 20.21 -35.24
C LYS A 392 6.42 21.28 -36.21
N GLY A 393 6.79 22.54 -36.02
CA GLY A 393 6.50 23.61 -36.98
C GLY A 393 5.02 23.93 -37.19
N GLY A 394 4.21 23.91 -36.12
CA GLY A 394 2.83 24.42 -36.17
C GLY A 394 1.74 23.38 -36.43
N LYS A 395 2.08 22.11 -36.66
CA LYS A 395 1.07 21.04 -36.85
C LYS A 395 0.50 20.58 -35.50
N THR A 396 -0.83 20.48 -35.38
CA THR A 396 -1.52 19.92 -34.21
C THR A 396 -1.07 18.49 -33.99
N THR A 397 -0.69 18.16 -32.75
CA THR A 397 -0.25 16.82 -32.37
C THR A 397 -1.17 16.20 -31.34
N GLY A 398 -1.42 14.90 -31.51
CA GLY A 398 -2.10 14.08 -30.52
C GLY A 398 -1.31 13.99 -29.21
N LYS A 399 -2.04 13.67 -28.13
CA LYS A 399 -1.50 13.50 -26.77
C LYS A 399 -0.33 12.50 -26.77
N ARG A 400 0.71 12.78 -26.00
CA ARG A 400 1.77 11.81 -25.72
C ARG A 400 1.15 10.59 -25.00
N LYS A 401 1.38 9.37 -25.50
CA LYS A 401 1.08 8.12 -24.77
C LYS A 401 2.17 7.91 -23.73
N ILE A 402 1.86 8.16 -22.46
CA ILE A 402 2.81 8.03 -21.35
C ILE A 402 2.45 6.73 -20.61
N SER A 403 3.42 5.82 -20.47
CA SER A 403 3.25 4.64 -19.62
C SER A 403 3.10 5.07 -18.16
N ARG A 404 2.16 4.48 -17.43
CA ARG A 404 1.95 4.73 -15.99
C ARG A 404 3.19 4.39 -15.14
N ASP A 405 4.09 3.56 -15.66
CA ASP A 405 5.30 3.11 -14.94
C ASP A 405 6.48 4.09 -15.05
N ALA A 406 6.32 5.22 -15.74
CA ALA A 406 7.38 6.20 -15.87
C ALA A 406 7.69 6.85 -14.51
N GLU A 407 8.98 7.00 -14.17
CA GLU A 407 9.48 7.69 -12.94
C GLU A 407 8.82 9.06 -12.68
N ILE A 408 8.31 9.69 -13.74
CA ILE A 408 7.55 10.95 -13.71
C ILE A 408 6.35 10.88 -12.77
N PHE A 409 5.72 9.72 -12.59
CA PHE A 409 4.56 9.54 -11.71
C PHE A 409 4.91 9.29 -10.23
N THR A 410 6.20 9.14 -9.91
CA THR A 410 6.66 9.08 -8.52
C THR A 410 6.29 10.39 -7.82
N LYS A 411 5.72 10.33 -6.61
CA LYS A 411 5.32 11.52 -5.86
C LYS A 411 6.36 11.87 -4.80
N HIS A 412 6.57 13.17 -4.58
CA HIS A 412 7.39 13.72 -3.52
C HIS A 412 6.66 14.88 -2.85
N ALA A 413 6.79 15.01 -1.52
CA ALA A 413 6.30 16.16 -0.78
C ALA A 413 7.24 17.36 -0.96
N CYS A 414 6.65 18.56 -1.07
CA CYS A 414 7.41 19.81 -1.12
C CYS A 414 7.57 20.38 0.30
N ASP A 415 8.80 20.68 0.72
CA ASP A 415 9.08 21.23 2.07
C ASP A 415 8.54 22.65 2.32
N ILE A 416 8.11 23.37 1.28
CA ILE A 416 7.55 24.72 1.42
C ILE A 416 6.03 24.72 1.45
N CYS A 417 5.38 24.04 0.50
CA CYS A 417 3.91 24.05 0.42
C CYS A 417 3.25 22.82 1.05
N GLY A 418 4.01 21.81 1.46
CA GLY A 418 3.50 20.54 1.98
C GLY A 418 2.80 19.66 0.94
N CYS A 419 2.45 20.20 -0.24
CA CYS A 419 1.76 19.45 -1.28
C CYS A 419 2.66 18.34 -1.85
N SER A 420 2.13 17.12 -1.91
CA SER A 420 2.73 16.04 -2.69
C SER A 420 2.54 16.33 -4.19
N LYS A 421 3.63 16.33 -4.95
CA LYS A 421 3.64 16.59 -6.39
C LYS A 421 4.39 15.47 -7.10
N MET A 422 4.11 15.30 -8.39
CA MET A 422 4.85 14.36 -9.23
C MET A 422 6.33 14.74 -9.31
N ALA A 423 7.23 13.79 -9.52
CA ALA A 423 8.67 14.01 -9.62
C ALA A 423 9.01 15.06 -10.69
N ALA A 424 8.22 15.14 -11.77
CA ALA A 424 8.36 16.18 -12.78
C ALA A 424 8.11 17.63 -12.28
N ALA A 425 7.50 17.82 -11.12
CA ALA A 425 7.32 19.12 -10.48
C ALA A 425 8.52 19.54 -9.62
N PHE A 426 9.56 18.70 -9.53
CA PHE A 426 10.79 18.98 -8.79
C PHE A 426 12.01 19.01 -9.73
N PRO A 427 13.02 19.83 -9.42
CA PRO A 427 14.31 19.82 -10.11
C PRO A 427 15.02 18.47 -9.95
N VAL A 428 15.57 17.91 -11.04
CA VAL A 428 16.19 16.56 -11.01
C VAL A 428 17.38 16.48 -10.05
N ALA A 429 18.15 17.56 -9.93
CA ALA A 429 19.27 17.62 -9.00
C ALA A 429 18.83 17.42 -7.55
N GLN A 430 17.68 17.97 -7.14
CA GLN A 430 17.13 17.80 -5.78
C GLN A 430 16.61 16.37 -5.55
N LEU A 431 16.05 15.73 -6.58
CA LEU A 431 15.56 14.36 -6.47
C LEU A 431 16.67 13.31 -6.34
N ARG A 432 17.87 13.63 -6.82
CA ARG A 432 19.06 12.75 -6.77
C ARG A 432 19.91 12.94 -5.51
N GLN A 433 19.59 13.93 -4.68
CA GLN A 433 20.30 14.16 -3.42
C GLN A 433 19.75 13.24 -2.33
N GLU A 434 20.65 12.61 -1.58
CA GLU A 434 20.35 11.73 -0.45
C GLU A 434 20.96 12.31 0.83
N GLY A 435 20.24 12.23 1.95
CA GLY A 435 20.71 12.66 3.27
C GLY A 435 19.65 13.36 4.13
N PRO A 436 19.84 13.40 5.46
CA PRO A 436 18.81 13.77 6.45
C PRO A 436 18.37 15.24 6.41
N ASN A 437 19.15 16.13 5.77
CA ASN A 437 18.87 17.58 5.71
C ASN A 437 18.51 18.06 4.28
N VAL A 438 18.27 17.15 3.34
CA VAL A 438 17.98 17.51 1.94
C VAL A 438 16.52 17.95 1.81
N LYS A 439 16.30 19.27 1.72
CA LYS A 439 14.98 19.84 1.43
C LYS A 439 14.65 19.72 -0.06
N LYS A 440 13.52 19.10 -0.39
CA LYS A 440 12.92 19.01 -1.72
C LYS A 440 11.87 20.11 -1.88
N VAL A 441 12.20 21.09 -2.71
CA VAL A 441 11.33 22.23 -2.99
C VAL A 441 10.84 22.13 -4.43
N CYS A 442 9.52 22.09 -4.61
CA CYS A 442 8.95 22.05 -5.96
C CYS A 442 9.33 23.32 -6.75
N THR A 443 9.42 23.20 -8.07
CA THR A 443 9.89 24.27 -8.96
C THR A 443 9.10 25.57 -8.81
N GLN A 444 7.79 25.47 -8.55
CA GLN A 444 6.92 26.63 -8.32
C GLN A 444 7.25 27.34 -6.99
N CYS A 445 7.44 26.59 -5.90
CA CYS A 445 7.83 27.18 -4.62
C CYS A 445 9.23 27.77 -4.69
N ALA A 446 10.16 27.11 -5.39
CA ALA A 446 11.52 27.62 -5.58
C ALA A 446 11.54 28.95 -6.34
N ARG A 447 10.73 29.07 -7.43
CA ARG A 447 10.58 30.32 -8.20
C ARG A 447 9.87 31.44 -7.44
N ASN A 448 9.00 31.10 -6.49
CA ASN A 448 8.27 32.08 -5.69
C ASN A 448 9.07 32.57 -4.47
N GLN A 449 10.28 32.04 -4.23
CA GLN A 449 11.15 32.58 -3.20
C GLN A 449 11.61 33.98 -3.60
N ARG A 450 11.43 34.95 -2.69
CA ARG A 450 11.84 36.35 -2.93
C ARG A 450 13.34 36.57 -2.74
N THR A 451 13.99 35.70 -1.99
CA THR A 451 15.40 35.82 -1.61
C THR A 451 16.08 34.45 -1.61
N LEU A 452 17.32 34.39 -2.09
CA LEU A 452 18.15 33.19 -2.15
C LEU A 452 19.53 33.50 -1.54
N THR A 453 20.12 32.51 -0.87
CA THR A 453 21.49 32.63 -0.35
C THR A 453 22.48 32.08 -1.35
N CYS A 454 23.44 32.91 -1.76
CA CYS A 454 24.47 32.51 -2.71
C CYS A 454 25.48 31.57 -2.04
N ALA A 455 25.68 30.39 -2.61
CA ALA A 455 26.64 29.37 -2.14
C ALA A 455 28.10 29.87 -2.15
N MET A 456 28.44 30.76 -3.08
CA MET A 456 29.81 31.26 -3.25
C MET A 456 30.19 32.40 -2.31
N CYS A 457 29.32 33.40 -2.12
CA CYS A 457 29.61 34.57 -1.29
C CYS A 457 28.89 34.58 0.05
N GLY A 458 28.02 33.61 0.33
CA GLY A 458 27.24 33.51 1.57
C GLY A 458 26.14 34.56 1.75
N LYS A 459 26.01 35.54 0.85
CA LYS A 459 25.04 36.63 0.97
C LYS A 459 23.65 36.20 0.51
N THR A 460 22.63 36.57 1.29
CA THR A 460 21.22 36.50 0.87
C THR A 460 20.91 37.69 -0.03
N LYS A 461 20.46 37.40 -1.25
CA LYS A 461 20.13 38.38 -2.28
C LYS A 461 18.70 38.14 -2.81
N PRO A 462 18.05 39.16 -3.39
CA PRO A 462 16.76 38.96 -4.05
C PRO A 462 16.87 37.97 -5.22
N SER A 463 15.78 37.28 -5.56
CA SER A 463 15.77 36.18 -6.54
C SER A 463 16.14 36.60 -7.96
N ASP A 464 15.97 37.87 -8.31
CA ASP A 464 16.37 38.47 -9.59
C ASP A 464 17.90 38.63 -9.74
N ALA A 465 18.65 38.62 -8.63
CA ALA A 465 20.11 38.58 -8.63
C ALA A 465 20.68 37.19 -8.97
N PHE A 466 19.82 36.22 -9.29
CA PHE A 466 20.18 34.86 -9.69
C PHE A 466 19.58 34.56 -11.07
N ASP A 467 20.32 33.82 -11.89
CA ASP A 467 19.77 33.30 -13.14
C ASP A 467 18.57 32.38 -12.85
N ALA A 468 17.57 32.38 -13.74
CA ALA A 468 16.34 31.60 -13.57
C ALA A 468 16.61 30.09 -13.38
N THR A 469 17.72 29.58 -13.91
CA THR A 469 18.15 28.18 -13.75
C THR A 469 18.74 27.88 -12.36
N MET A 470 19.19 28.91 -11.65
CA MET A 470 19.83 28.83 -10.33
C MET A 470 18.83 28.97 -9.20
N CYS A 471 17.73 29.71 -9.41
CA CYS A 471 16.64 29.85 -8.44
C CYS A 471 15.94 28.53 -8.10
N THR A 472 16.12 27.50 -8.92
CA THR A 472 15.53 26.17 -8.73
C THR A 472 16.57 25.11 -8.33
N LEU A 473 17.82 25.50 -8.08
CA LEU A 473 18.82 24.59 -7.53
C LEU A 473 18.60 24.33 -6.04
N PRO A 474 19.13 23.21 -5.50
CA PRO A 474 19.09 22.94 -4.07
C PRO A 474 19.66 24.10 -3.23
N PRO A 475 19.15 24.31 -2.01
CA PRO A 475 19.74 25.25 -1.05
C PRO A 475 21.25 24.97 -0.88
N GLY A 476 22.08 26.02 -0.96
CA GLY A 476 23.54 25.88 -0.89
C GLY A 476 24.24 25.50 -2.20
N CYS A 477 23.50 25.36 -3.32
CA CYS A 477 24.09 25.13 -4.65
C CYS A 477 23.92 26.30 -5.63
N ALA A 478 23.07 27.29 -5.30
CA ALA A 478 22.81 28.44 -6.17
C ALA A 478 23.91 29.51 -6.04
N ALA A 479 24.49 29.94 -7.16
CA ALA A 479 25.41 31.09 -7.20
C ALA A 479 24.70 32.32 -7.78
N CYS A 480 24.91 33.51 -7.20
CA CYS A 480 24.36 34.76 -7.77
C CYS A 480 25.07 35.14 -9.09
N ALA A 481 24.42 35.98 -9.89
CA ALA A 481 24.92 36.39 -11.21
C ALA A 481 26.35 36.96 -11.15
N ASP A 482 26.64 37.81 -10.17
CA ASP A 482 27.98 38.40 -9.97
C ASP A 482 29.06 37.31 -9.76
N CYS A 483 28.78 36.34 -8.88
CA CYS A 483 29.71 35.23 -8.62
C CYS A 483 29.86 34.29 -9.82
N GLN A 484 28.83 34.15 -10.65
CA GLN A 484 28.95 33.38 -11.90
C GLN A 484 29.82 34.10 -12.93
N GLN A 485 29.70 35.43 -13.03
CA GLN A 485 30.51 36.26 -13.93
C GLN A 485 31.99 36.25 -13.53
N GLU A 486 32.31 36.24 -12.22
CA GLU A 486 33.68 36.10 -11.73
C GLU A 486 34.33 34.74 -12.05
N LEU A 487 33.52 33.69 -12.24
CA LEU A 487 33.99 32.33 -12.60
C LEU A 487 34.21 32.15 -14.10
N HIS A 488 33.47 32.89 -14.95
CA HIS A 488 33.58 32.82 -16.40
C HIS A 488 35.01 33.04 -16.96
N PRO A 489 35.83 34.00 -16.47
CA PRO A 489 37.21 34.15 -16.93
C PRO A 489 38.16 33.05 -16.41
N LYS A 490 37.87 32.42 -15.26
CA LYS A 490 38.68 31.30 -14.72
C LYS A 490 38.46 29.99 -15.48
N ALA A 491 37.25 29.74 -16.00
CA ALA A 491 36.96 28.54 -16.80
C ALA A 491 37.65 28.52 -18.17
N LYS A 492 37.93 29.68 -18.78
CA LYS A 492 38.70 29.77 -20.03
C LYS A 492 40.19 29.45 -19.85
N ARG A 493 40.76 29.65 -18.67
CA ARG A 493 42.18 29.31 -18.36
C ARG A 493 42.42 27.82 -18.10
N LEU A 494 41.37 27.03 -17.85
CA LEU A 494 41.47 25.57 -17.62
C LEU A 494 41.21 24.74 -18.89
N ARG A 495 40.97 25.39 -20.03
CA ARG A 495 40.89 24.76 -21.36
C ARG A 495 41.94 25.37 -22.32
N GLY A 496 43.10 25.72 -21.78
CA GLY A 496 44.30 26.08 -22.53
C GLY A 496 45.28 24.92 -22.45
#